data_AF-A0A8C0FB48-F1
#
_entry.id   AF-A0A8C0FB48-F1
#
_cell.length_a   1.000
_cell.length_b   1.000
_cell.length_c   1.000
_cell.angle_alpha   90.00
_cell.angle_beta   90.00
_cell.angle_gamma   90.00
#
_symmetry.space_group_name_H-M   'P 1'
#
loop_
_entity.id
_entity.type
_entity.pdbx_description
1 polymer ?
#
loop_
_entity_poly.entity_id
_entity_poly.type
_entity_poly.pdbx_seq_one_letter_code
_entity_poly.pdbx_strand_id
1 'polypeptide(L)'
;MTTISFFNGDIKKIMPDQRVIYYYADAQTTHTAYPDGLEVLQFPNNQIEKHYPDGTQEIVFPDHTVKCLYSDGFKETFFPDGTIVKVEKNGDKTVVFSNGQKEIHTVQFKRREYPDGTVKTVYCNGRQETKYSTGRIRIKDKEGNIILDKK
;
A
#
# COMPACT_ATOMS: atom_id res chain seq x y z
N MET A 1 6.00 7.69 37.17
CA MET A 1 6.10 6.50 36.28
C MET A 1 5.95 5.28 37.16
N THR A 2 5.09 4.35 36.77
CA THR A 2 4.85 3.08 37.51
C THR A 2 5.32 1.92 36.64
N THR A 3 6.11 1.01 37.19
CA THR A 3 6.61 -0.19 36.48
C THR A 3 6.09 -1.45 37.17
N ILE A 4 5.59 -2.39 36.39
CA ILE A 4 5.07 -3.68 36.83
C ILE A 4 5.82 -4.76 36.04
N SER A 5 6.42 -5.71 36.73
CA SER A 5 7.10 -6.87 36.14
C SER A 5 6.26 -8.13 36.35
N PHE A 6 6.13 -8.94 35.32
CA PHE A 6 5.37 -10.20 35.35
C PHE A 6 6.33 -11.40 35.40
N PHE A 7 5.82 -12.55 35.87
CA PHE A 7 6.61 -13.78 36.04
C PHE A 7 7.12 -14.36 34.71
N ASN A 8 6.43 -14.07 33.60
CA ASN A 8 6.80 -14.50 32.25
C ASN A 8 7.87 -13.60 31.61
N GLY A 9 8.40 -12.61 32.34
CA GLY A 9 9.40 -11.66 31.87
C GLY A 9 8.81 -10.38 31.26
N ASP A 10 7.49 -10.31 31.06
CA ASP A 10 6.86 -9.11 30.51
C ASP A 10 6.98 -7.92 31.47
N ILE A 11 6.97 -6.72 30.90
CA ILE A 11 7.07 -5.47 31.66
C ILE A 11 6.00 -4.51 31.20
N LYS A 12 5.20 -3.99 32.13
CA LYS A 12 4.25 -2.89 31.89
C LYS A 12 4.72 -1.62 32.58
N LYS A 13 4.79 -0.51 31.84
CA LYS A 13 5.13 0.83 32.33
C LYS A 13 3.98 1.78 32.07
N ILE A 14 3.59 2.53 33.09
CA ILE A 14 2.60 3.62 33.02
C ILE A 14 3.36 4.94 33.16
N MET A 15 3.32 5.73 32.10
CA MET A 15 4.06 6.98 31.98
C MET A 15 3.26 8.15 32.58
N PRO A 16 3.92 9.25 33.01
CA PRO A 16 3.22 10.44 33.54
C PRO A 16 2.27 11.10 32.53
N ASP A 17 2.56 10.97 31.23
CA ASP A 17 1.73 11.45 30.12
C ASP A 17 0.60 10.47 29.74
N GLN A 18 0.27 9.54 30.65
CA GLN A 18 -0.78 8.52 30.52
C GLN A 18 -0.52 7.46 29.43
N ARG A 19 0.62 7.49 28.73
CA ARG A 19 1.01 6.38 27.84
C ARG A 19 1.25 5.10 28.64
N VAL A 20 0.83 3.97 28.08
CA VAL A 20 1.08 2.64 28.61
C VAL A 20 2.01 1.90 27.67
N ILE A 21 3.19 1.51 28.17
CA ILE A 21 4.18 0.75 27.40
C ILE A 21 4.23 -0.66 27.97
N TYR A 22 3.92 -1.66 27.14
CA TYR A 22 3.97 -3.08 27.45
C TYR A 22 5.07 -3.74 26.62
N TYR A 23 6.00 -4.42 27.27
CA TYR A 23 7.04 -5.21 26.62
C TYR A 23 6.72 -6.69 26.79
N TYR A 24 6.59 -7.39 25.67
CA TYR A 24 6.39 -8.84 25.60
C TYR A 24 7.76 -9.52 25.46
N ALA A 25 8.19 -10.26 26.48
CA ALA A 25 9.54 -10.81 26.54
C ALA A 25 9.77 -11.92 25.51
N ASP A 26 8.82 -12.85 25.37
CA ASP A 26 8.92 -14.00 24.46
C ASP A 26 9.00 -13.55 22.99
N ALA A 27 8.11 -12.63 22.58
CA ALA A 27 8.08 -12.08 21.22
C ALA A 27 9.12 -10.97 20.96
N GLN A 28 9.75 -10.45 22.02
CA GLN A 28 10.61 -9.26 21.97
C GLN A 28 9.93 -8.04 21.31
N THR A 29 8.65 -7.86 21.60
CA THR A 29 7.80 -6.81 21.01
C THR A 29 7.46 -5.75 22.05
N THR A 30 7.57 -4.48 21.69
CA THR A 30 7.07 -3.37 22.53
C THR A 30 5.75 -2.85 21.97
N HIS A 31 4.72 -2.81 22.79
CA HIS A 31 3.42 -2.24 22.49
C HIS A 31 3.21 -0.98 23.33
N THR A 32 2.98 0.16 22.69
CA THR A 32 2.65 1.43 23.35
C THR A 32 1.22 1.83 23.01
N ALA A 33 0.37 1.97 24.02
CA ALA A 33 -0.97 2.56 23.90
C ALA A 33 -0.93 4.03 24.34
N TYR A 34 -1.46 4.91 23.51
CA TYR A 34 -1.53 6.34 23.72
C TYR A 34 -2.93 6.77 24.21
N PRO A 35 -3.06 7.90 24.94
CA PRO A 35 -4.35 8.34 25.47
C PRO A 35 -5.39 8.73 24.41
N ASP A 36 -4.95 9.06 23.20
CA ASP A 36 -5.80 9.33 22.04
C ASP A 36 -6.33 8.05 21.37
N GLY A 37 -5.93 6.88 21.86
CA GLY A 37 -6.32 5.56 21.35
C GLY A 37 -5.40 5.01 20.26
N LEU A 38 -4.32 5.72 19.89
CA LEU A 38 -3.30 5.16 19.01
C LEU A 38 -2.54 4.03 19.72
N GLU A 39 -2.42 2.89 19.06
CA GLU A 39 -1.57 1.77 19.50
C GLU A 39 -0.38 1.62 18.56
N VAL A 40 0.82 1.45 19.12
CA VAL A 40 2.08 1.30 18.35
C VAL A 40 2.80 0.03 18.78
N LEU A 41 2.99 -0.92 17.86
CA LEU A 41 3.78 -2.11 18.06
C LEU A 41 5.14 -1.99 17.36
N GLN A 42 6.21 -2.33 18.07
CA GLN A 42 7.58 -2.35 17.56
C GLN A 42 8.11 -3.78 17.69
N PHE A 43 8.44 -4.37 16.55
CA PHE A 43 8.87 -5.77 16.43
C PHE A 43 10.40 -5.88 16.34
N PRO A 44 10.98 -7.04 16.70
CA PRO A 44 12.44 -7.23 16.70
C PRO A 44 13.07 -7.16 15.31
N ASN A 45 12.29 -7.35 14.25
CA ASN A 45 12.75 -7.21 12.87
C ASN A 45 12.81 -5.75 12.37
N ASN A 46 12.60 -4.76 13.26
CA ASN A 46 12.44 -3.33 12.95
C ASN A 46 11.14 -2.96 12.22
N GLN A 47 10.18 -3.88 12.11
CA GLN A 47 8.83 -3.52 11.68
C GLN A 47 8.13 -2.71 12.77
N ILE A 48 7.40 -1.67 12.38
CA ILE A 48 6.55 -0.88 13.26
C ILE A 48 5.13 -0.91 12.72
N GLU A 49 4.17 -1.19 13.59
CA GLU A 49 2.75 -1.09 13.25
C GLU A 49 2.09 -0.03 14.12
N LYS A 50 1.25 0.81 13.50
CA LYS A 50 0.41 1.80 14.17
C LYS A 50 -1.05 1.47 13.88
N HIS A 51 -1.85 1.28 14.92
CA HIS A 51 -3.27 1.01 14.81
C HIS A 51 -4.04 2.23 15.35
N TYR A 52 -4.82 2.85 14.49
CA TYR A 52 -5.53 4.10 14.77
C TYR A 52 -6.96 3.82 15.25
N PRO A 53 -7.57 4.72 16.05
CA PRO A 53 -8.94 4.55 16.56
C PRO A 53 -10.03 4.43 15.48
N ASP A 54 -9.80 4.97 14.29
CA ASP A 54 -10.71 4.91 13.15
C ASP A 54 -10.65 3.55 12.39
N GLY A 55 -9.82 2.62 12.88
CA GLY A 55 -9.58 1.31 12.28
C GLY A 55 -8.48 1.31 11.21
N THR A 56 -7.87 2.46 10.90
CA THR A 56 -6.73 2.52 9.99
C THR A 56 -5.51 1.84 10.63
N GLN A 57 -4.72 1.12 9.84
CA GLN A 57 -3.45 0.55 10.25
C GLN A 57 -2.32 1.02 9.33
N GLU A 58 -1.22 1.49 9.89
CA GLU A 58 0.01 1.82 9.15
C GLU A 58 1.11 0.83 9.55
N ILE A 59 1.70 0.16 8.56
CA ILE A 59 2.79 -0.80 8.75
C ILE A 59 4.04 -0.22 8.08
N VAL A 60 5.08 0.03 8.86
CA VAL A 60 6.41 0.42 8.38
C VAL A 60 7.30 -0.81 8.39
N PHE A 61 7.70 -1.26 7.20
CA PHE A 61 8.56 -2.40 7.03
C PHE A 61 10.04 -2.03 7.18
N PRO A 62 10.94 -3.01 7.41
CA PRO A 62 12.37 -2.76 7.59
C PRO A 62 13.08 -2.17 6.37
N ASP A 63 12.52 -2.36 5.18
CA ASP A 63 12.98 -1.78 3.92
C ASP A 63 12.47 -0.35 3.68
N HIS A 64 11.81 0.25 4.68
CA HIS A 64 11.12 1.54 4.63
C HIS A 64 9.88 1.59 3.72
N THR A 65 9.39 0.45 3.24
CA THR A 65 8.05 0.39 2.64
C THR A 65 7.01 0.72 3.71
N VAL A 66 6.06 1.59 3.39
CA VAL A 66 4.95 1.93 4.29
C VAL A 66 3.65 1.43 3.67
N LYS A 67 2.86 0.66 4.42
CA LYS A 67 1.57 0.15 3.97
C LYS A 67 0.46 0.63 4.88
N CYS A 68 -0.53 1.32 4.29
CA CYS A 68 -1.72 1.77 4.98
C CYS A 68 -2.90 0.86 4.62
N LEU A 69 -3.61 0.38 5.64
CA LEU A 69 -4.84 -0.40 5.53
C LEU A 69 -5.97 0.44 6.12
N TYR A 70 -6.96 0.79 5.30
CA TYR A 70 -8.09 1.62 5.72
C TYR A 70 -9.29 0.75 6.08
N SER A 71 -10.14 1.27 6.97
CA SER A 71 -11.32 0.55 7.49
C SER A 71 -12.39 0.25 6.44
N ASP A 72 -12.41 1.00 5.33
CA ASP A 72 -13.29 0.75 4.18
C ASP A 72 -12.83 -0.41 3.27
N GLY A 73 -11.60 -0.89 3.46
CA GLY A 73 -10.96 -1.94 2.68
C GLY A 73 -9.96 -1.43 1.62
N PHE A 74 -9.84 -0.12 1.44
CA PHE A 74 -8.81 0.51 0.61
C PHE A 74 -7.42 0.28 1.23
N LYS A 75 -6.40 0.17 0.39
CA LYS A 75 -5.02 -0.06 0.82
C LYS A 75 -4.06 0.78 0.00
N GLU A 76 -3.10 1.41 0.66
CA GLU A 76 -1.99 2.09 0.01
C GLU A 76 -0.66 1.46 0.41
N THR A 77 0.32 1.49 -0.49
CA THR A 77 1.69 1.07 -0.23
C THR A 77 2.63 2.06 -0.89
N PHE A 78 3.49 2.67 -0.09
CA PHE A 78 4.49 3.66 -0.48
C PHE A 78 5.85 2.98 -0.44
N PHE A 79 6.52 2.92 -1.59
CA PHE A 79 7.85 2.34 -1.72
C PHE A 79 8.93 3.43 -1.62
N PRO A 80 10.15 3.08 -1.16
CA PRO A 80 11.25 4.05 -1.06
C PRO A 80 11.66 4.69 -2.38
N ASP A 81 11.42 4.03 -3.52
CA ASP A 81 11.69 4.54 -4.86
C ASP A 81 10.67 5.59 -5.35
N GLY A 82 9.68 5.93 -4.52
CA GLY A 82 8.58 6.84 -4.83
C GLY A 82 7.40 6.17 -5.53
N THR A 83 7.44 4.86 -5.78
CA THR A 83 6.30 4.12 -6.32
C THR A 83 5.17 4.05 -5.29
N ILE A 84 3.94 4.28 -5.71
CA ILE A 84 2.74 4.18 -4.88
C ILE A 84 1.81 3.13 -5.48
N VAL A 85 1.39 2.16 -4.67
CA VAL A 85 0.39 1.16 -5.04
C VAL A 85 -0.87 1.42 -4.24
N LYS A 86 -1.99 1.58 -4.94
CA LYS A 86 -3.33 1.70 -4.37
C LYS A 86 -4.14 0.46 -4.74
N VAL A 87 -4.85 -0.13 -3.79
CA VAL A 87 -5.73 -1.27 -4.02
C VAL A 87 -7.10 -0.96 -3.45
N GLU A 88 -8.09 -0.94 -4.33
CA GLU A 88 -9.49 -0.71 -4.01
C GLU A 88 -10.10 -1.95 -3.34
N LYS A 89 -11.23 -1.76 -2.63
CA LYS A 89 -11.96 -2.85 -1.97
C LYS A 89 -12.38 -3.97 -2.95
N ASN A 90 -12.66 -3.61 -4.20
CA ASN A 90 -13.04 -4.58 -5.26
C ASN A 90 -11.83 -5.33 -5.85
N GLY A 91 -10.60 -5.02 -5.42
CA GLY A 91 -9.36 -5.63 -5.89
C GLY A 91 -8.70 -4.90 -7.08
N ASP A 92 -9.31 -3.85 -7.62
CA ASP A 92 -8.68 -3.03 -8.65
C ASP A 92 -7.43 -2.36 -8.07
N LYS A 93 -6.35 -2.40 -8.85
CA LYS A 93 -5.03 -1.93 -8.41
C LYS A 93 -4.55 -0.81 -9.31
N THR A 94 -4.11 0.28 -8.71
CA THR A 94 -3.41 1.38 -9.39
C THR A 94 -1.96 1.43 -8.91
N VAL A 95 -1.01 1.53 -9.83
CA VAL A 95 0.41 1.76 -9.54
C VAL A 95 0.81 3.09 -10.14
N VAL A 96 1.36 3.99 -9.34
CA VAL A 96 1.94 5.26 -9.80
C VAL A 96 3.44 5.15 -9.60
N PHE A 97 4.20 5.20 -10.69
CA PHE A 97 5.66 5.13 -10.66
C PHE A 97 6.26 6.52 -10.45
N SER A 98 7.46 6.58 -9.90
CA SER A 98 8.19 7.84 -9.68
C SER A 98 8.52 8.61 -10.95
N ASN A 99 8.53 7.94 -12.11
CA ASN A 99 8.70 8.58 -13.42
C ASN A 99 7.40 9.15 -14.02
N GLY A 100 6.30 9.18 -13.26
CA GLY A 100 5.00 9.69 -13.69
C GLY A 100 4.17 8.72 -14.53
N GLN A 101 4.68 7.52 -14.86
CA GLN A 101 3.85 6.47 -15.45
C GLN A 101 2.83 5.97 -14.43
N LYS A 102 1.67 5.56 -14.93
CA LYS A 102 0.62 4.97 -14.11
C LYS A 102 0.13 3.67 -14.73
N GLU A 103 -0.08 2.65 -13.92
CA GLU A 103 -0.75 1.42 -14.31
C GLU A 103 -2.07 1.22 -13.57
N ILE A 104 -3.08 0.72 -14.27
CA ILE A 104 -4.39 0.38 -13.72
C ILE A 104 -4.67 -1.07 -14.09
N HIS A 105 -4.85 -1.93 -13.09
CA HIS A 105 -5.13 -3.35 -13.25
C HIS A 105 -6.54 -3.59 -12.73
N THR A 106 -7.41 -4.04 -13.62
CA THR A 106 -8.78 -4.47 -13.31
C THR A 106 -8.97 -5.91 -13.78
N VAL A 107 -10.11 -6.50 -13.43
CA VAL A 107 -10.51 -7.81 -13.98
C VAL A 107 -10.70 -7.78 -15.51
N GLN A 108 -10.98 -6.62 -16.10
CA GLN A 108 -11.27 -6.47 -17.53
C GLN A 108 -10.03 -6.12 -18.37
N PHE A 109 -9.07 -5.40 -17.79
CA PHE A 109 -7.89 -4.93 -18.52
C PHE A 109 -6.73 -4.55 -17.60
N LYS A 110 -5.54 -4.49 -18.22
CA LYS A 110 -4.38 -3.76 -17.70
C LYS A 110 -4.09 -2.56 -18.59
N ARG A 111 -4.04 -1.36 -18.01
CA ARG A 111 -3.77 -0.12 -18.72
C ARG A 111 -2.50 0.51 -18.18
N ARG A 112 -1.63 1.01 -19.06
CA ARG A 112 -0.50 1.86 -18.75
C ARG A 112 -0.69 3.23 -19.38
N GLU A 113 -0.58 4.28 -18.57
CA GLU A 113 -0.65 5.69 -18.93
C GLU A 113 0.77 6.27 -18.82
N TYR A 114 1.21 6.96 -19.86
CA TYR A 114 2.54 7.54 -19.96
C TYR A 114 2.47 9.06 -19.83
N PRO A 115 3.54 9.71 -19.32
CA PRO A 115 3.57 11.17 -19.17
C PRO A 115 3.38 11.97 -20.46
N ASP A 116 3.72 11.38 -21.61
CA ASP A 116 3.51 11.99 -22.93
C ASP A 116 2.03 12.04 -23.34
N GLY A 117 1.13 11.42 -22.57
CA GLY A 117 -0.30 11.27 -22.88
C GLY A 117 -0.65 9.97 -23.62
N THR A 118 0.34 9.15 -23.97
CA THR A 118 0.09 7.84 -24.58
C THR A 118 -0.56 6.90 -23.56
N VAL A 119 -1.56 6.14 -24.01
CA VAL A 119 -2.25 5.13 -23.19
C VAL A 119 -2.24 3.79 -23.92
N LYS A 120 -1.78 2.74 -23.23
CA LYS A 120 -1.81 1.36 -23.70
C LYS A 120 -2.74 0.53 -22.83
N THR A 121 -3.74 -0.12 -23.41
CA THR A 121 -4.66 -1.01 -22.71
C THR A 121 -4.58 -2.41 -23.29
N VAL A 122 -4.38 -3.43 -22.45
CA VAL A 122 -4.46 -4.85 -22.79
C VAL A 122 -5.70 -5.41 -22.11
N TYR A 123 -6.66 -5.87 -22.89
CA TYR A 123 -7.91 -6.44 -22.39
C TYR A 123 -7.77 -7.93 -22.07
N CYS A 124 -8.64 -8.46 -21.21
CA CYS A 124 -8.64 -9.87 -20.82
C CYS A 124 -8.83 -10.84 -22.00
N ASN A 125 -9.48 -10.39 -23.09
CA ASN A 125 -9.64 -11.16 -24.33
C ASN A 125 -8.40 -11.15 -25.24
N GLY A 126 -7.28 -10.54 -24.81
CA GLY A 126 -6.03 -10.44 -25.54
C GLY A 126 -5.93 -9.24 -26.50
N ARG A 127 -7.03 -8.52 -26.75
CA ARG A 127 -7.02 -7.30 -27.57
C ARG A 127 -6.13 -6.24 -26.93
N GLN A 128 -5.40 -5.50 -27.76
CA GLN A 128 -4.55 -4.40 -27.32
C GLN A 128 -4.95 -3.10 -28.01
N GLU A 129 -5.05 -2.02 -27.25
CA GLU A 129 -5.32 -0.68 -27.76
C GLU A 129 -4.19 0.26 -27.33
N THR A 130 -3.66 1.03 -28.29
CA THR A 130 -2.74 2.16 -28.02
C THR A 130 -3.39 3.44 -28.54
N LYS A 131 -3.67 4.37 -27.62
CA LYS A 131 -4.04 5.75 -27.92
C LYS A 131 -2.79 6.60 -27.76
N TYR A 132 -2.35 7.22 -28.85
CA TYR A 132 -1.20 8.12 -28.83
C TYR A 132 -1.64 9.52 -28.44
N SER A 133 -0.72 10.30 -27.90
CA SER A 133 -0.95 11.71 -27.54
C SER A 133 -1.38 12.59 -28.72
N THR A 134 -1.05 12.18 -29.95
CA THR A 134 -1.46 12.84 -31.19
C THR A 134 -2.93 12.62 -31.55
N GLY A 135 -3.66 11.78 -30.80
CA GLY A 135 -5.03 11.35 -31.13
C GLY A 135 -5.12 10.07 -31.97
N ARG A 136 -3.99 9.59 -32.51
CA ARG A 136 -3.94 8.33 -33.27
C ARG A 136 -4.35 7.16 -32.37
N ILE A 137 -5.17 6.25 -32.89
CA ILE A 137 -5.61 5.04 -32.20
C ILE A 137 -5.21 3.82 -33.02
N ARG A 138 -4.47 2.90 -32.39
CA ARG A 138 -4.08 1.63 -32.99
C ARG A 138 -4.59 0.47 -32.14
N ILE A 139 -5.25 -0.49 -32.77
CA ILE A 139 -5.83 -1.65 -32.11
C ILE A 139 -5.30 -2.93 -32.75
N LYS A 140 -4.89 -3.87 -31.90
CA LYS A 140 -4.45 -5.20 -32.28
C LYS A 140 -5.36 -6.27 -31.69
N ASP A 141 -5.53 -7.37 -32.41
CA ASP A 141 -6.14 -8.59 -31.88
C ASP A 141 -5.18 -9.33 -30.93
N LYS A 142 -5.61 -10.51 -30.45
CA LYS A 142 -4.82 -11.37 -29.54
C LYS A 142 -3.54 -11.94 -30.17
N GLU A 143 -3.47 -12.00 -31.50
CA GLU A 143 -2.33 -12.52 -32.27
C GLU A 143 -1.34 -11.40 -32.63
N GLY A 144 -1.72 -10.14 -32.38
CA GLY A 144 -0.91 -8.96 -32.64
C GLY A 144 -1.15 -8.33 -34.01
N ASN A 145 -2.10 -8.85 -34.79
CA ASN A 145 -2.48 -8.28 -36.08
C ASN A 145 -3.20 -6.94 -35.87
N ILE A 146 -2.92 -5.96 -36.72
CA ILE A 146 -3.57 -4.65 -36.65
C ILE A 146 -4.99 -4.78 -37.22
N ILE A 147 -5.99 -4.52 -36.38
CA ILE A 147 -7.41 -4.52 -36.79
C ILE A 147 -7.97 -3.11 -36.96
N LEU A 148 -7.32 -2.09 -36.40
CA LEU A 148 -7.64 -0.68 -36.61
C LEU A 148 -6.37 0.17 -36.47
N ASP A 149 -6.19 1.14 -37.36
CA ASP A 149 -5.18 2.19 -37.23
C ASP A 149 -5.76 3.49 -37.78
N LYS A 150 -6.25 4.34 -36.87
CA LYS A 150 -6.89 5.62 -37.18
C LYS A 150 -5.95 6.74 -36.76
N LYS A 151 -5.59 7.61 -37.69
CA LYS A 151 -4.81 8.83 -37.41
C LYS A 151 -5.69 9.92 -36.85
#